data_AF-A0A2E0F7B7-F1
#
_entry.id   AF-A0A2E0F7B7-F1
#
_cell.length_a   1.000
_cell.length_b   1.000
_cell.length_c   1.000
_cell.angle_alpha   90.00
_cell.angle_beta   90.00
_cell.angle_gamma   90.00
#
_symmetry.space_group_name_H-M   'P 1'
#
loop_
_entity.id
_entity.type
_entity.pdbx_description
1 polymer ?
#
loop_
_entity_poly.entity_id
_entity_poly.type
_entity_poly.pdbx_seq_one_letter_code
_entity_poly.pdbx_strand_id
1 'polypeptide(L)'
;MKKLIIISVALILFFEKTYSNNTNSSIYAYVNGLVCEFCARALEKTIGNQDEVENIIVDLRKKVVIVELFDGKSLKEEKLISLINDAGYDVTEIRYGKK
;
A
#
# COMPACT_ATOMS: atom_id res chain seq x y z
N MET A 1 5.29 7.96 49.73
CA MET A 1 5.65 6.71 49.03
C MET A 1 4.36 6.04 48.55
N LYS A 2 3.78 6.53 47.44
CA LYS A 2 2.53 6.03 46.84
C LYS A 2 2.62 6.03 45.29
N LYS A 3 3.85 5.84 44.77
CA LYS A 3 4.16 5.90 43.33
C LYS A 3 4.23 4.52 42.66
N LEU A 4 3.64 3.49 43.27
CA LEU A 4 3.81 2.09 42.84
C LEU A 4 2.54 1.41 42.32
N ILE A 5 1.47 2.16 41.99
CA ILE A 5 0.22 1.58 41.47
C ILE A 5 -0.10 2.03 40.02
N ILE A 6 0.68 2.93 39.42
CA ILE A 6 0.31 3.55 38.12
C ILE A 6 1.04 2.91 36.91
N ILE A 7 1.91 1.91 37.11
CA ILE A 7 2.75 1.35 36.03
C ILE A 7 2.07 0.20 35.27
N SER A 8 0.93 -0.34 35.73
CA SER A 8 0.29 -1.50 35.08
C SER A 8 -0.69 -1.18 33.93
N VAL A 9 -0.98 0.11 33.65
CA VAL A 9 -1.96 0.52 32.63
C VAL A 9 -1.30 0.89 31.28
N ALA A 10 0.02 0.70 31.13
CA ALA A 10 0.74 1.04 29.90
C ALA A 10 0.82 -0.10 28.87
N LEU A 11 0.35 -1.32 29.19
CA LEU A 11 0.55 -2.50 28.34
C LEU A 11 -0.69 -2.94 27.54
N ILE A 12 -1.84 -2.27 27.70
CA ILE A 12 -3.13 -2.72 27.12
C ILE A 12 -3.51 -2.00 25.81
N LEU A 13 -2.76 -0.99 25.37
CA LEU A 13 -3.10 -0.25 24.13
C LEU A 13 -2.26 -0.62 22.89
N PHE A 14 -1.39 -1.62 22.98
CA PHE A 14 -0.61 -2.08 21.81
C PHE A 14 -1.22 -3.27 21.05
N PHE A 15 -2.40 -3.76 21.45
CA PHE A 15 -2.98 -4.99 20.89
C PHE A 15 -4.07 -4.82 19.81
N GLU A 16 -4.32 -3.61 19.32
CA GLU A 16 -5.43 -3.34 18.39
C GLU A 16 -4.96 -2.97 16.97
N LYS A 17 -3.91 -3.62 16.44
CA LYS A 17 -3.69 -3.62 14.97
C LYS A 17 -3.25 -4.98 14.44
N THR A 18 -4.05 -6.01 14.71
CA THR A 18 -4.14 -7.13 13.76
C THR A 18 -5.38 -6.90 12.91
N TYR A 19 -5.25 -6.02 11.91
CA TYR A 19 -6.22 -5.97 10.82
C TYR A 19 -5.96 -7.21 9.95
N SER A 20 -6.48 -8.34 10.42
CA SER A 20 -6.63 -9.54 9.62
C SER A 20 -7.97 -9.42 8.90
N ASN A 21 -7.93 -9.24 7.58
CA ASN A 21 -9.04 -9.53 6.68
C ASN A 21 -8.48 -10.15 5.40
N ASN A 22 -8.37 -11.47 5.43
CA ASN A 22 -8.58 -12.45 4.36
C ASN A 22 -8.35 -12.07 2.87
N THR A 23 -7.51 -12.88 2.23
CA THR A 23 -7.37 -13.24 0.79
C THR A 23 -6.74 -12.20 -0.14
N ASN A 24 -5.58 -12.56 -0.70
CA ASN A 24 -5.03 -12.13 -1.99
C ASN A 24 -5.67 -10.84 -2.53
N SER A 25 -5.22 -9.71 -1.99
CA SER A 25 -5.81 -8.41 -2.25
C SER A 25 -5.05 -7.70 -3.35
N SER A 26 -5.79 -7.21 -4.35
CA SER A 26 -5.26 -6.41 -5.45
C SER A 26 -5.75 -4.96 -5.29
N ILE A 27 -4.83 -4.00 -5.33
CA ILE A 27 -5.14 -2.58 -5.32
C ILE A 27 -4.98 -2.06 -6.75
N TYR A 28 -6.02 -1.42 -7.27
CA TYR A 28 -6.03 -0.76 -8.57
C TYR A 28 -5.97 0.74 -8.34
N ALA A 29 -4.82 1.35 -8.61
CA ALA A 29 -4.62 2.79 -8.55
C ALA A 29 -4.67 3.37 -9.97
N TYR A 30 -5.72 4.10 -10.28
CA TYR A 30 -5.83 4.85 -11.52
C TYR A 30 -5.04 6.14 -11.39
N VAL A 31 -4.30 6.49 -12.43
CA VAL A 31 -3.37 7.62 -12.39
C VAL A 31 -3.41 8.46 -13.64
N ASN A 32 -3.04 9.74 -13.51
CA ASN A 32 -2.69 10.59 -14.62
C ASN A 32 -1.17 10.67 -14.78
N GLY A 33 -0.71 10.97 -16.00
CA GLY A 33 0.72 11.17 -16.28
C GLY A 33 1.50 9.92 -16.71
N LEU A 34 0.89 8.73 -16.78
CA LEU A 34 1.51 7.55 -17.41
C LEU A 34 1.63 7.75 -18.92
N VAL A 35 2.80 8.19 -19.40
CA VAL A 35 3.07 8.43 -20.83
C VAL A 35 4.31 7.69 -21.34
N CYS A 36 5.18 7.24 -20.43
CA CYS A 36 6.48 6.65 -20.77
C CYS A 36 6.65 5.27 -20.13
N GLU A 37 6.96 4.26 -20.95
CA GLU A 37 7.17 2.88 -20.49
C GLU A 37 8.39 2.76 -19.56
N PHE A 38 9.44 3.55 -19.80
CA PHE A 38 10.61 3.56 -18.91
C PHE A 38 10.31 4.14 -17.53
N CYS A 39 9.46 5.19 -17.48
CA CYS A 39 9.02 5.77 -16.21
C CYS A 39 8.09 4.81 -15.45
N ALA A 40 7.28 4.02 -16.15
CA ALA A 40 6.47 2.96 -15.55
C ALA A 40 7.35 1.89 -14.89
N ARG A 41 8.42 1.43 -15.55
CA ARG A 41 9.36 0.45 -14.97
C ARG A 41 10.07 0.96 -13.71
N ALA A 42 10.36 2.26 -13.64
CA ALA A 42 10.92 2.87 -12.44
C ALA A 42 9.92 2.82 -11.28
N LEU A 43 8.65 3.16 -11.55
CA LEU A 43 7.55 3.06 -10.58
C LEU A 43 7.35 1.62 -10.10
N GLU A 44 7.37 0.64 -11.02
CA GLU A 44 7.27 -0.79 -10.72
C GLU A 44 8.35 -1.21 -9.73
N LYS A 45 9.60 -0.76 -9.91
CA LYS A 45 10.67 -1.04 -8.95
C LYS A 45 10.44 -0.38 -7.60
N THR A 46 10.03 0.89 -7.57
CA THR A 46 9.82 1.63 -6.32
C THR A 46 8.74 0.99 -5.45
N ILE A 47 7.61 0.59 -6.05
CA ILE A 47 6.49 -0.03 -5.33
C ILE A 47 6.74 -1.53 -5.12
N GLY A 48 7.36 -2.22 -6.08
CA GLY A 48 7.69 -3.64 -5.98
C GLY A 48 8.73 -3.98 -4.91
N ASN A 49 9.51 -2.99 -4.44
CA ASN A 49 10.45 -3.15 -3.33
C ASN A 49 9.77 -3.10 -1.94
N GLN A 50 8.45 -2.94 -1.85
CA GLN A 50 7.74 -2.94 -0.58
C GLN A 50 7.51 -4.37 -0.09
N ASP A 51 7.76 -4.63 1.20
CA ASP A 51 7.63 -5.97 1.82
C ASP A 51 6.20 -6.57 1.70
N GLU A 52 5.20 -5.71 1.53
CA GLU A 52 3.81 -6.10 1.39
C GLU A 52 3.43 -6.53 -0.04
N VAL A 53 4.23 -6.16 -1.05
CA VAL A 53 3.90 -6.28 -2.47
C VAL A 53 4.48 -7.56 -3.06
N GLU A 54 3.61 -8.40 -3.62
CA GLU A 54 3.98 -9.62 -4.33
C GLU A 54 4.33 -9.32 -5.80
N ASN A 55 3.53 -8.48 -6.44
CA ASN A 55 3.65 -8.18 -7.86
C ASN A 55 3.05 -6.81 -8.19
N ILE A 56 3.53 -6.20 -9.27
CA ILE A 56 3.02 -4.93 -9.77
C ILE A 56 2.89 -4.98 -11.29
N ILE A 57 1.76 -4.48 -11.79
CA ILE A 57 1.45 -4.43 -13.21
C ILE A 57 1.02 -3.01 -13.56
N VAL A 58 1.69 -2.38 -14.52
CA VAL A 58 1.29 -1.06 -15.04
C VAL A 58 0.67 -1.21 -16.43
N ASP A 59 -0.60 -0.80 -16.57
CA ASP A 59 -1.26 -0.72 -17.86
C ASP A 59 -1.37 0.75 -18.30
N LEU A 60 -0.49 1.16 -19.22
CA LEU A 60 -0.47 2.53 -19.76
C LEU A 60 -1.74 2.87 -20.53
N ARG A 61 -2.40 1.90 -21.17
CA ARG A 61 -3.61 2.14 -21.97
C ARG A 61 -4.80 2.41 -21.08
N LYS A 62 -4.94 1.64 -20.00
CA LYS A 62 -5.99 1.79 -18.99
C LYS A 62 -5.65 2.83 -17.92
N LYS A 63 -4.40 3.34 -17.92
CA LYS A 63 -3.87 4.29 -16.94
C LYS A 63 -4.06 3.81 -15.50
N VAL A 64 -3.72 2.54 -15.26
CA VAL A 64 -3.88 1.89 -13.96
C VAL A 64 -2.60 1.17 -13.54
N VAL A 65 -2.27 1.31 -12.27
CA VAL A 65 -1.23 0.57 -11.56
C VAL A 65 -1.92 -0.46 -10.68
N ILE A 66 -1.65 -1.73 -10.91
CA ILE A 66 -2.22 -2.84 -10.18
C ILE A 66 -1.16 -3.38 -9.25
N VAL A 67 -1.44 -3.38 -7.95
CA VAL A 67 -0.53 -3.85 -6.91
C VAL A 67 -1.14 -5.09 -6.27
N GLU A 68 -0.51 -6.23 -6.45
CA GLU A 68 -0.89 -7.49 -5.81
C GLU A 68 -0.11 -7.63 -4.51
N LEU A 69 -0.81 -7.90 -3.41
CA LEU A 69 -0.23 -8.02 -2.09
C LEU A 69 -0.10 -9.48 -1.68
N PHE A 70 0.95 -9.77 -0.91
CA PHE A 70 1.10 -11.08 -0.26
C PHE A 70 -0.08 -11.37 0.69
N ASP A 71 -0.42 -12.65 0.83
CA ASP A 71 -1.47 -13.08 1.74
C ASP A 71 -1.22 -12.61 3.18
N GLY A 72 -2.23 -11.96 3.76
CA GLY A 72 -2.16 -11.42 5.12
C GLY A 72 -1.35 -10.12 5.24
N LYS A 73 -0.88 -9.54 4.14
CA LYS A 73 -0.30 -8.20 4.10
C LYS A 73 -1.33 -7.16 3.64
N SER A 74 -1.13 -5.93 4.08
CA SER A 74 -1.94 -4.79 3.68
C SER A 74 -1.02 -3.59 3.44
N LEU A 75 -1.16 -2.94 2.30
CA LEU A 75 -0.50 -1.66 2.03
C LEU A 75 -1.47 -0.53 2.38
N LYS A 76 -1.01 0.44 3.17
CA LYS A 76 -1.82 1.62 3.48
C LYS A 76 -2.04 2.45 2.21
N GLU A 77 -3.27 2.91 2.01
CA GLU A 77 -3.66 3.73 0.87
C GLU A 77 -2.79 4.99 0.76
N GLU A 78 -2.55 5.68 1.88
CA GLU A 78 -1.77 6.92 1.90
C GLU A 78 -0.31 6.66 1.51
N LYS A 79 0.23 5.50 1.88
CA LYS A 79 1.60 5.08 1.50
C LYS A 79 1.67 4.82 0.00
N LEU A 80 0.69 4.13 -0.58
CA LEU A 80 0.63 3.89 -2.02
C LEU A 80 0.51 5.20 -2.80
N ILE A 81 -0.39 6.10 -2.37
CA ILE A 81 -0.57 7.42 -3.00
C ILE A 81 0.72 8.22 -2.95
N SER A 82 1.40 8.27 -1.80
CA SER A 82 2.68 8.97 -1.67
C SER A 82 3.71 8.43 -2.65
N LEU A 83 3.90 7.11 -2.73
CA LEU A 83 4.87 6.49 -3.63
C LEU A 83 4.61 6.80 -5.10
N ILE A 84 3.33 6.85 -5.50
CA ILE A 84 2.92 7.19 -6.87
C ILE A 84 3.15 8.67 -7.17
N ASN A 85 2.78 9.55 -6.23
CA ASN A 85 2.98 11.00 -6.36
C ASN A 85 4.47 11.36 -6.37
N ASP A 86 5.29 10.72 -5.53
CA ASP A 86 6.74 10.91 -5.47
C ASP A 86 7.43 10.46 -6.77
N ALA A 87 6.80 9.53 -7.50
CA ALA A 87 7.25 9.11 -8.83
C ALA A 87 6.76 10.02 -9.97
N GLY A 88 5.97 11.07 -9.66
CA GLY A 88 5.52 12.09 -10.61
C GLY A 88 4.18 11.81 -11.29
N TYR A 89 3.33 10.97 -10.68
CA TYR A 89 1.99 10.67 -11.20
C TYR A 89 0.91 11.06 -10.19
N ASP A 90 -0.25 11.49 -10.68
CA ASP A 90 -1.37 11.84 -9.82
C ASP A 90 -2.36 10.69 -9.71
N VAL A 91 -2.61 10.19 -8.49
CA VAL A 91 -3.67 9.19 -8.26
C VAL A 91 -5.05 9.84 -8.38
N THR A 92 -5.91 9.28 -9.23
CA THR A 92 -7.28 9.77 -9.46
C THR A 92 -8.34 8.91 -8.79
N GLU A 93 -8.10 7.62 -8.67
CA GLU A 93 -9.05 6.67 -8.09
C GLU A 93 -8.30 5.44 -7.54
N ILE A 94 -8.78 4.90 -6.43
CA ILE A 94 -8.30 3.64 -5.86
C ILE A 94 -9.47 2.67 -5.75
N ARG A 95 -9.28 1.44 -6.22
CA ARG A 95 -10.22 0.33 -6.07
C ARG A 95 -9.52 -0.88 -5.48
N TYR A 96 -10.26 -1.62 -4.66
CA TYR A 96 -9.80 -2.87 -4.06
C TYR A 96 -10.51 -4.04 -4.75
N GLY A 97 -9.75 -5.07 -5.10
CA GLY A 97 -10.25 -6.30 -5.69
C GLY A 97 -9.59 -7.54 -5.09
N LYS A 98 -10.08 -8.70 -5.48
CA LYS A 98 -9.44 -9.99 -5.19
C LYS A 98 -8.63 -10.42 -6.41
N LYS A 99 -7.47 -11.04 -6.14
CA LYS A 99 -6.63 -11.70 -7.15
C LYS A 99 -7.39 -12.83 -7.85
#